data_AF-A0A3E2HK22-F1
#
_entry.id   AF-A0A3E2HK22-F1
#
_cell.length_a   1.000
_cell.length_b   1.000
_cell.length_c   1.000
_cell.angle_alpha   90.00
_cell.angle_beta   90.00
_cell.angle_gamma   90.00
#
_symmetry.space_group_name_H-M   'P 1'
#
loop_
_entity.id
_entity.type
_entity.pdbx_description
1 polymer ?
#
loop_
_entity_poly.entity_id
_entity_poly.type
_entity_poly.pdbx_seq_one_letter_code
_entity_poly.pdbx_strand_id
1 'polypeptide(L)'
;MEDTPMVEEEEQTTPLPTSETFIPPSVSLHKEQLLLGETYTHFSPILTSILPTPPAKKSTETTETESPSSEKPSRPAVTLGVDEAGRGPVLGPMVYAAFYLPSELSTPLLKDAHHFDDSKVLTPAVRASLMHKLCTPDTDLHSSSGWCISALSARDISSNMLRPSTSAAYNLNAQAMDATVELIRGVIDRGVNVREVYIDTIGRPETYQAKLERLFPGISITVAKKADSLYPVVSAASVVAKVTRDVALGVLWDNEVLLEKMDEGNDGGEEGKVEAEAQVQATVSEPEWGSGYPSDARCTSWLKRNMHPVFGWGPECRFSWGTAKDMLEAKGMAAKVGWPAGDEEEGNFRVSDYFSAKQDDDEEQDGDELRGWFGRSVGAEVF
;
A
#
# COMPACT_ATOMS: atom_id res chain seq x y z
N MET A 1 31.66 65.26 15.99
CA MET A 1 31.50 63.82 16.24
C MET A 1 30.01 63.59 16.20
N GLU A 2 29.49 63.39 14.99
CA GLU A 2 28.09 63.06 14.75
C GLU A 2 28.04 61.55 14.53
N ASP A 3 27.38 60.84 15.43
CA ASP A 3 27.16 59.40 15.35
C ASP A 3 26.18 59.10 14.23
N THR A 4 26.64 58.33 13.24
CA THR A 4 25.79 57.74 12.20
C THR A 4 25.44 56.32 12.64
N PRO A 5 24.16 55.94 12.75
CA PRO A 5 23.81 54.56 13.10
C PRO A 5 24.04 53.65 11.89
N MET A 6 24.72 52.53 12.14
CA MET A 6 24.92 51.42 11.22
C MET A 6 23.56 50.77 10.92
N VAL A 7 23.20 50.70 9.65
CA VAL A 7 22.05 49.92 9.18
C VAL A 7 22.53 48.46 9.06
N GLU A 8 21.99 47.58 9.89
CA GLU A 8 22.12 46.13 9.72
C GLU A 8 21.32 45.74 8.47
N GLU A 9 22.01 45.23 7.44
CA GLU A 9 21.37 44.60 6.29
C GLU A 9 20.77 43.27 6.75
N GLU A 10 19.46 43.27 7.04
CA GLU A 10 18.67 42.06 7.13
C GLU A 10 18.72 41.35 5.78
N GLU A 11 19.38 40.19 5.75
CA GLU A 11 19.34 39.26 4.65
C GLU A 11 17.87 38.86 4.44
N GLN A 12 17.25 39.46 3.41
CA GLN A 12 15.90 39.12 2.97
C GLN A 12 15.87 37.66 2.53
N THR A 13 15.62 36.76 3.49
CA THR A 13 15.09 35.44 3.21
C THR A 13 13.76 35.68 2.49
N THR A 14 13.79 35.47 1.18
CA THR A 14 12.57 35.46 0.38
C THR A 14 11.65 34.40 1.01
N PRO A 15 10.42 34.74 1.41
CA PRO A 15 9.50 33.75 1.92
C PRO A 15 9.27 32.74 0.80
N LEU A 16 9.55 31.46 1.09
CA LEU A 16 9.21 30.38 0.18
C LEU A 16 7.74 30.53 -0.22
N PRO A 17 7.40 30.36 -1.51
CA PRO A 17 6.03 30.46 -1.97
C PRO A 17 5.17 29.47 -1.17
N THR A 18 4.09 30.01 -0.61
CA THR A 18 3.09 29.29 0.16
C THR A 18 2.53 28.12 -0.64
N SER A 19 2.98 26.91 -0.28
CA SER A 19 2.34 25.59 -0.44
C SER A 19 1.47 25.40 -1.69
N GLU A 20 2.10 25.13 -2.83
CA GLU A 20 1.52 24.08 -3.69
C GLU A 20 1.52 22.79 -2.86
N THR A 21 0.36 22.17 -2.67
CA THR A 21 0.26 20.89 -1.96
C THR A 21 1.11 19.88 -2.72
N PHE A 22 2.25 19.48 -2.13
CA PHE A 22 3.18 18.55 -2.75
C PHE A 22 2.48 17.23 -3.11
N ILE A 23 2.42 16.92 -4.41
CA ILE A 23 1.93 15.64 -4.91
C ILE A 23 3.13 14.75 -5.24
N PRO A 24 3.33 13.62 -4.53
CA PRO A 24 4.46 12.76 -4.79
C PRO A 24 4.37 12.12 -6.19
N PRO A 25 5.52 11.77 -6.81
CA PRO A 25 5.56 11.10 -8.12
C PRO A 25 4.74 9.81 -8.19
N SER A 26 4.56 9.11 -7.06
CA SER A 26 3.69 7.94 -6.94
C SER A 26 2.21 8.23 -7.17
N VAL A 27 1.77 9.48 -7.09
CA VAL A 27 0.39 9.88 -7.39
C VAL A 27 0.34 10.69 -8.68
N SER A 28 1.23 11.66 -8.88
CA SER A 28 1.17 12.54 -10.07
C SER A 28 1.41 11.80 -11.38
N LEU A 29 2.34 10.83 -11.42
CA LEU A 29 2.61 10.03 -12.62
C LEU A 29 1.56 8.95 -12.88
N HIS A 30 0.74 8.63 -11.87
CA HIS A 30 -0.28 7.59 -11.92
C HIS A 30 -1.69 8.15 -11.73
N LYS A 31 -1.88 9.46 -11.97
CA LYS A 31 -3.14 10.15 -11.75
C LYS A 31 -4.27 9.52 -12.57
N GLU A 32 -4.00 9.16 -13.83
CA GLU A 32 -4.98 8.52 -14.71
C GLU A 32 -5.43 7.16 -14.16
N GLN A 33 -4.50 6.27 -13.82
CA GLN A 33 -4.80 4.97 -13.23
C GLN A 33 -5.60 5.11 -11.93
N LEU A 34 -5.20 6.06 -11.07
CA LEU A 34 -5.91 6.34 -9.82
C LEU A 34 -7.37 6.75 -10.07
N LEU A 35 -7.62 7.67 -11.01
CA LEU A 35 -8.96 8.14 -11.35
C LEU A 35 -9.81 7.06 -12.04
N LEU A 36 -9.20 6.14 -12.78
CA LEU A 36 -9.88 4.98 -13.39
C LEU A 36 -10.15 3.85 -12.38
N GLY A 37 -9.63 3.96 -11.15
CA GLY A 37 -9.73 2.93 -10.12
C GLY A 37 -8.89 1.69 -10.43
N GLU A 38 -7.74 1.85 -11.08
CA GLU A 38 -6.80 0.76 -11.38
C GLU A 38 -5.76 0.64 -10.28
N THR A 39 -5.44 -0.60 -9.88
CA THR A 39 -4.26 -0.85 -9.05
C THR A 39 -2.99 -0.56 -9.84
N TYR A 40 -2.03 0.11 -9.21
CA TYR A 40 -0.75 0.41 -9.84
C TYR A 40 0.42 0.28 -8.87
N THR A 41 1.62 0.13 -9.42
CA THR A 41 2.88 0.08 -8.68
C THR A 41 3.80 1.18 -9.18
N HIS A 42 4.46 1.86 -8.25
CA HIS A 42 5.44 2.89 -8.55
C HIS A 42 6.77 2.54 -7.88
N PHE A 43 7.87 2.68 -8.63
CA PHE A 43 9.23 2.54 -8.11
C PHE A 43 9.98 3.84 -8.28
N SER A 44 10.57 4.35 -7.19
CA SER A 44 11.51 5.47 -7.29
C SER A 44 12.71 5.07 -8.16
N PRO A 45 13.38 6.04 -8.83
CA PRO A 45 14.66 5.78 -9.47
C PRO A 45 15.63 5.08 -8.50
N ILE A 46 16.36 4.07 -8.97
CA ILE A 46 17.46 3.50 -8.19
C ILE A 46 18.71 4.28 -8.51
N LEU A 47 19.35 4.77 -7.45
CA LEU A 47 20.61 5.48 -7.58
C LEU A 47 21.79 4.53 -7.51
N THR A 48 22.87 4.93 -8.18
CA THR A 48 24.10 4.14 -8.28
C THR A 48 24.74 3.83 -6.92
N SER A 49 24.45 4.62 -5.89
CA SER A 49 24.90 4.40 -4.50
C SER A 49 24.38 3.09 -3.88
N ILE A 50 23.23 2.60 -4.34
CA ILE A 50 22.57 1.39 -3.82
C ILE A 50 22.86 0.17 -4.72
N LEU A 51 23.35 0.43 -5.94
CA LEU A 51 23.69 -0.61 -6.91
C LEU A 51 25.10 -1.14 -6.72
N PRO A 52 25.40 -2.33 -7.27
CA PRO A 52 26.75 -2.87 -7.29
C PRO A 52 27.75 -1.89 -7.91
N THR A 53 28.84 -1.58 -7.22
CA THR A 53 29.96 -0.84 -7.83
C THR A 53 30.59 -1.71 -8.91
N PRO A 54 30.81 -1.21 -10.15
CA PRO A 54 31.58 -1.93 -11.15
C PRO A 54 32.98 -2.23 -10.60
N PRO A 55 33.60 -3.37 -10.94
CA PRO A 55 34.99 -3.63 -10.56
C PRO A 55 35.88 -2.49 -11.09
N ALA A 56 36.72 -1.94 -10.22
CA ALA A 56 37.66 -0.89 -10.59
C ALA A 56 38.53 -1.38 -11.76
N LYS A 57 38.52 -0.67 -12.89
CA LYS A 57 39.50 -0.90 -13.95
C LYS A 57 40.87 -0.54 -13.38
N LYS A 58 41.71 -1.53 -13.11
CA LYS A 58 43.13 -1.29 -12.80
C LYS A 58 43.72 -0.46 -13.95
N SER A 59 44.06 0.80 -13.66
CA SER A 59 44.91 1.62 -14.51
C SER A 59 46.24 0.87 -14.64
N THR A 60 46.51 0.41 -15.86
CA THR A 60 47.77 -0.21 -16.24
C THR A 60 48.90 0.78 -16.12
N GLU A 61 49.70 0.67 -15.06
CA GLU A 61 51.16 0.85 -15.09
C GLU A 61 51.74 0.46 -13.73
N THR A 62 52.21 -0.78 -13.63
CA THR A 62 53.51 -1.22 -13.07
C THR A 62 53.47 -2.70 -12.68
N THR A 63 54.65 -3.28 -12.81
CA THR A 63 55.00 -4.69 -12.93
C THR A 63 54.86 -5.47 -11.61
N GLU A 64 54.71 -6.79 -11.76
CA GLU A 64 55.00 -7.87 -10.78
C GLU A 64 53.83 -8.49 -10.00
N THR A 65 53.50 -9.71 -10.45
CA THR A 65 53.09 -10.90 -9.68
C THR A 65 52.24 -10.72 -8.44
N GLU A 66 50.91 -10.62 -8.62
CA GLU A 66 49.94 -11.09 -7.64
C GLU A 66 48.81 -11.88 -8.33
N SER A 67 48.42 -12.97 -7.66
CA SER A 67 47.33 -13.90 -7.96
C SER A 67 46.05 -13.20 -8.44
N PRO A 68 45.23 -13.83 -9.31
CA PRO A 68 43.94 -13.25 -9.69
C PRO A 68 42.97 -13.39 -8.51
N SER A 69 42.95 -12.43 -7.59
CA SER A 69 41.82 -12.25 -6.70
C SER A 69 40.63 -11.82 -7.55
N SER A 70 39.65 -12.71 -7.68
CA SER A 70 38.35 -12.36 -8.23
C SER A 70 37.64 -11.43 -7.25
N GLU A 71 37.94 -10.14 -7.28
CA GLU A 71 37.16 -9.14 -6.55
C GLU A 71 35.76 -9.10 -7.16
N LYS A 72 34.83 -9.86 -6.55
CA LYS A 72 33.40 -9.75 -6.84
C LYS A 72 32.99 -8.30 -6.55
N PRO A 73 32.18 -7.65 -7.41
CA PRO A 73 31.66 -6.32 -7.10
C PRO A 73 30.98 -6.35 -5.72
N SER A 74 31.46 -5.55 -4.78
CA SER A 74 30.87 -5.47 -3.44
C SER A 74 29.53 -4.77 -3.57
N ARG A 75 28.44 -5.54 -3.56
CA ARG A 75 27.10 -4.98 -3.48
C ARG A 75 26.87 -4.55 -2.03
N PRO A 76 26.51 -3.29 -1.73
CA PRO A 76 26.15 -2.92 -0.37
C PRO A 76 25.02 -3.84 0.10
N ALA A 77 25.06 -4.29 1.35
CA ALA A 77 23.94 -5.00 1.94
C ALA A 77 22.81 -3.99 2.15
N VAL A 78 21.61 -4.33 1.70
CA VAL A 78 20.46 -3.42 1.79
C VAL A 78 19.44 -3.98 2.78
N THR A 79 18.98 -3.08 3.64
CA THR A 79 17.86 -3.32 4.54
C THR A 79 16.61 -2.71 3.93
N LEU A 80 15.51 -3.46 3.96
CA LEU A 80 14.22 -3.09 3.40
C LEU A 80 13.14 -3.13 4.50
N GLY A 81 12.28 -2.11 4.54
CA GLY A 81 11.12 -2.01 5.41
C GLY A 81 9.83 -2.03 4.61
N VAL A 82 8.78 -2.69 5.10
CA VAL A 82 7.44 -2.69 4.50
C VAL A 82 6.40 -2.28 5.54
N ASP A 83 5.53 -1.35 5.17
CA ASP A 83 4.33 -0.98 5.93
C ASP A 83 3.17 -0.67 4.97
N GLU A 84 1.96 -0.58 5.52
CA GLU A 84 0.76 -0.20 4.77
C GLU A 84 0.04 1.03 5.33
N ALA A 85 -0.86 1.57 4.51
CA ALA A 85 -1.83 2.57 4.90
C ALA A 85 -3.19 2.32 4.25
N GLY A 86 -4.27 2.63 4.96
CA GLY A 86 -5.61 2.55 4.39
C GLY A 86 -6.22 1.15 4.38
N ARG A 87 -5.89 0.29 5.36
CA ARG A 87 -6.50 -1.05 5.44
C ARG A 87 -7.97 -1.03 5.87
N GLY A 88 -8.36 -0.19 6.81
CA GLY A 88 -9.73 -0.12 7.37
C GLY A 88 -10.77 0.78 6.68
N PRO A 89 -10.40 1.88 5.98
CA PRO A 89 -11.33 2.76 5.28
C PRO A 89 -12.22 2.04 4.27
N VAL A 90 -13.46 2.54 4.12
CA VAL A 90 -14.35 2.18 3.01
C VAL A 90 -14.07 3.02 1.76
N LEU A 91 -13.42 4.18 1.91
CA LEU A 91 -13.00 5.03 0.80
C LEU A 91 -11.49 4.98 0.55
N GLY A 92 -11.12 5.03 -0.73
CA GLY A 92 -9.76 5.15 -1.24
C GLY A 92 -8.97 3.84 -1.33
N PRO A 93 -7.74 3.92 -1.85
CA PRO A 93 -6.87 2.77 -2.02
C PRO A 93 -6.28 2.27 -0.69
N MET A 94 -5.83 1.02 -0.68
CA MET A 94 -4.91 0.50 0.34
C MET A 94 -3.50 0.53 -0.24
N VAL A 95 -2.60 1.30 0.38
CA VAL A 95 -1.25 1.51 -0.13
C VAL A 95 -0.28 0.68 0.69
N TYR A 96 0.40 -0.26 0.03
CA TYR A 96 1.61 -0.91 0.54
C TYR A 96 2.82 -0.12 0.08
N ALA A 97 3.79 0.10 0.97
CA ALA A 97 5.04 0.75 0.64
C ALA A 97 6.23 -0.09 1.09
N ALA A 98 7.28 -0.11 0.28
CA ALA A 98 8.59 -0.59 0.68
C ALA A 98 9.61 0.54 0.60
N PHE A 99 10.47 0.62 1.60
CA PHE A 99 11.58 1.57 1.68
C PHE A 99 12.87 0.80 1.89
N TYR A 100 13.96 1.19 1.21
CA TYR A 100 15.21 0.46 1.28
C TYR A 100 16.43 1.36 1.13
N LEU A 101 17.50 1.02 1.84
CA LEU A 101 18.77 1.74 1.84
C LEU A 101 19.92 0.82 2.29
N PRO A 102 21.19 1.18 2.05
CA PRO A 102 22.33 0.45 2.62
C PRO A 102 22.19 0.27 4.13
N SER A 103 22.39 -0.94 4.63
CA SER A 103 22.11 -1.33 6.02
C SER A 103 22.81 -0.42 7.04
N GLU A 104 24.04 0.01 6.73
CA GLU A 104 24.85 0.92 7.53
C GLU A 104 24.22 2.32 7.70
N LEU A 105 23.32 2.73 6.80
CA LEU A 105 22.65 4.04 6.84
C LEU A 105 21.32 4.01 7.60
N SER A 106 20.75 2.84 7.90
CA SER A 106 19.40 2.72 8.47
C SER A 106 19.22 3.53 9.76
N THR A 107 20.16 3.46 10.71
CA THR A 107 20.08 4.24 11.95
C THR A 107 20.55 5.69 11.77
N PRO A 108 21.77 5.96 11.28
CA PRO A 108 22.30 7.33 11.26
C PRO A 108 21.52 8.26 10.34
N LEU A 109 21.04 7.77 9.19
CA LEU A 109 20.26 8.60 8.26
C LEU A 109 18.81 8.73 8.72
N LEU A 110 18.13 7.62 9.00
CA LEU A 110 16.69 7.67 9.25
C LEU A 110 16.37 8.15 10.66
N LYS A 111 17.00 7.58 11.68
CA LYS A 111 16.67 7.90 13.08
C LYS A 111 17.37 9.17 13.56
N ASP A 112 18.68 9.26 13.35
CA ASP A 112 19.48 10.32 13.96
C ASP A 112 19.37 11.65 13.19
N ALA A 113 19.42 11.61 11.85
CA ALA A 113 19.38 12.82 11.01
C ALA A 113 17.97 13.30 10.64
N HIS A 114 17.04 12.39 10.32
CA HIS A 114 15.69 12.74 9.83
C HIS A 114 14.54 12.38 10.76
N HIS A 115 14.83 11.76 11.91
CA HIS A 115 13.86 11.45 12.96
C HIS A 115 12.64 10.64 12.46
N PHE A 116 12.89 9.64 11.61
CA PHE A 116 11.93 8.55 11.34
C PHE A 116 11.78 7.70 12.60
N ASP A 117 11.00 8.21 13.56
CA ASP A 117 10.65 7.58 14.84
C ASP A 117 9.22 6.99 14.78
N ASP A 118 8.62 6.67 15.93
CA ASP A 118 7.24 6.15 16.01
C ASP A 118 6.27 6.99 15.15
N SER A 119 5.68 6.36 14.14
CA SER A 119 4.83 7.01 13.14
C SER A 119 3.58 7.67 13.73
N LYS A 120 3.23 7.33 14.97
CA LYS A 120 2.15 7.97 15.74
C LYS A 120 2.51 9.33 16.31
N VAL A 121 3.80 9.65 16.37
CA VAL A 121 4.33 10.96 16.82
C VAL A 121 4.46 11.92 15.63
N LEU A 122 4.64 11.40 14.41
CA LEU A 122 4.81 12.22 13.21
C LEU A 122 3.47 12.83 12.75
N THR A 123 3.41 14.17 12.74
CA THR A 123 2.25 14.90 12.22
C THR A 123 2.13 14.78 10.70
N PRO A 124 0.94 14.95 10.10
CA PRO A 124 0.77 14.94 8.65
C PRO A 124 1.74 15.87 7.91
N ALA A 125 1.99 17.07 8.45
CA ALA A 125 2.92 18.04 7.89
C ALA A 125 4.38 17.54 7.89
N VAL A 126 4.82 16.89 8.98
CA VAL A 126 6.17 16.32 9.06
C VAL A 126 6.32 15.17 8.07
N ARG A 127 5.32 14.27 7.97
CA ARG A 127 5.33 13.19 6.98
C ARG A 127 5.41 13.72 5.55
N ALA A 128 4.65 14.76 5.23
CA ALA A 128 4.71 15.41 3.91
C ALA A 128 6.09 16.02 3.64
N SER A 129 6.72 16.67 4.62
CA SER A 129 8.08 17.20 4.50
C SER A 129 9.12 16.10 4.25
N LEU A 130 9.03 14.98 4.96
CA LEU A 130 9.90 13.82 4.76
C LEU A 130 9.72 13.20 3.37
N MET A 131 8.47 13.04 2.91
CA MET A 131 8.18 12.56 1.56
C MET A 131 8.69 13.54 0.48
N HIS A 132 8.58 14.85 0.71
CA HIS A 132 9.14 15.85 -0.19
C HIS A 132 10.66 15.69 -0.30
N LYS A 133 11.37 15.54 0.83
CA LYS A 133 12.82 15.28 0.83
C LYS A 133 13.14 14.01 0.05
N LEU A 134 12.45 12.90 0.30
CA LEU A 134 12.62 11.63 -0.43
C LEU A 134 12.49 11.77 -1.96
N CYS A 135 11.64 12.69 -2.41
CA CYS A 135 11.41 12.95 -3.84
C CYS A 135 12.32 14.02 -4.44
N THR A 136 13.12 14.72 -3.62
CA THR A 136 13.95 15.86 -4.07
C THR A 136 15.39 15.43 -4.33
N PRO A 137 15.90 15.52 -5.58
CA PRO A 137 17.20 14.98 -6.00
C PRO A 137 18.40 15.36 -5.14
N ASP A 138 18.43 16.60 -4.62
CA ASP A 138 19.59 17.15 -3.92
C ASP A 138 19.64 16.79 -2.42
N THR A 139 18.75 15.93 -1.95
CA THR A 139 18.73 15.50 -0.55
C THR A 139 19.52 14.22 -0.31
N ASP A 140 20.04 14.06 0.90
CA ASP A 140 20.68 12.85 1.38
C ASP A 140 19.73 11.64 1.37
N LEU A 141 18.46 11.84 1.74
CA LEU A 141 17.42 10.82 1.66
C LEU A 141 17.21 10.33 0.24
N HIS A 142 17.04 11.25 -0.73
CA HIS A 142 16.89 10.85 -2.13
C HIS A 142 18.13 10.12 -2.63
N SER A 143 19.32 10.67 -2.36
CA SER A 143 20.60 10.15 -2.88
C SER A 143 21.02 8.78 -2.30
N SER A 144 20.49 8.40 -1.14
CA SER A 144 20.94 7.23 -0.38
C SER A 144 19.87 6.16 -0.16
N SER A 145 18.64 6.39 -0.62
CA SER A 145 17.54 5.44 -0.44
C SER A 145 16.70 5.26 -1.70
N GLY A 146 15.93 4.19 -1.72
CA GLY A 146 14.89 3.97 -2.71
C GLY A 146 13.60 3.55 -2.03
N TRP A 147 12.49 3.74 -2.74
CA TRP A 147 11.18 3.38 -2.24
C TRP A 147 10.28 2.94 -3.40
N CYS A 148 9.25 2.18 -3.06
CA CYS A 148 8.21 1.81 -4.01
C CYS A 148 6.89 1.62 -3.27
N ILE A 149 5.80 1.69 -4.02
CA ILE A 149 4.45 1.47 -3.51
C ILE A 149 3.66 0.58 -4.44
N SER A 150 2.69 -0.13 -3.88
CA SER A 150 1.57 -0.74 -4.59
C SER A 150 0.29 -0.15 -4.02
N ALA A 151 -0.45 0.60 -4.84
CA ALA A 151 -1.72 1.21 -4.47
C ALA A 151 -2.86 0.31 -4.95
N LEU A 152 -3.37 -0.55 -4.06
CA LEU A 152 -4.50 -1.43 -4.34
C LEU A 152 -5.78 -0.60 -4.39
N SER A 153 -6.40 -0.50 -5.56
CA SER A 153 -7.58 0.34 -5.75
C SER A 153 -8.79 -0.21 -4.99
N ALA A 154 -9.74 0.67 -4.64
CA ALA A 154 -10.96 0.25 -3.98
C ALA A 154 -11.78 -0.72 -4.86
N ARG A 155 -11.75 -0.50 -6.18
CA ARG A 155 -12.32 -1.36 -7.21
C ARG A 155 -11.70 -2.75 -7.21
N ASP A 156 -10.38 -2.87 -7.24
CA ASP A 156 -9.71 -4.18 -7.30
C ASP A 156 -9.82 -4.93 -5.98
N ILE A 157 -9.74 -4.22 -4.84
CA ILE A 157 -10.02 -4.81 -3.53
C ILE A 157 -11.43 -5.42 -3.53
N SER A 158 -12.41 -4.68 -4.02
CA SER A 158 -13.81 -5.12 -4.03
C SER A 158 -14.03 -6.28 -5.00
N SER A 159 -13.54 -6.18 -6.23
CA SER A 159 -13.72 -7.21 -7.26
C SER A 159 -13.08 -8.53 -6.86
N ASN A 160 -11.94 -8.48 -6.16
CA ASN A 160 -11.23 -9.66 -5.67
C ASN A 160 -11.92 -10.30 -4.45
N MET A 161 -12.46 -9.48 -3.53
CA MET A 161 -13.18 -10.00 -2.35
C MET A 161 -14.59 -10.50 -2.67
N LEU A 162 -15.22 -9.98 -3.73
CA LEU A 162 -16.56 -10.34 -4.18
C LEU A 162 -16.55 -11.32 -5.36
N ARG A 163 -15.45 -12.05 -5.54
CA ARG A 163 -15.37 -13.11 -6.56
C ARG A 163 -16.49 -14.14 -6.36
N PRO A 164 -17.02 -14.73 -7.45
CA PRO A 164 -18.02 -15.79 -7.36
C PRO A 164 -17.55 -16.96 -6.50
N SER A 165 -18.47 -17.68 -5.87
CA SER A 165 -18.17 -18.89 -5.08
C SER A 165 -17.43 -19.97 -5.86
N THR A 166 -17.59 -19.99 -7.19
CA THR A 166 -16.88 -20.91 -8.09
C THR A 166 -15.38 -20.61 -8.22
N SER A 167 -14.93 -19.44 -7.77
CA SER A 167 -13.52 -19.03 -7.79
C SER A 167 -12.89 -19.18 -6.40
N ALA A 168 -11.58 -19.42 -6.37
CA ALA A 168 -10.86 -19.42 -5.10
C ALA A 168 -11.02 -18.07 -4.38
N ALA A 169 -11.44 -18.12 -3.11
CA ALA A 169 -11.63 -16.94 -2.29
C ALA A 169 -10.32 -16.14 -2.19
N TYR A 170 -10.38 -14.85 -2.53
CA TYR A 170 -9.21 -13.95 -2.51
C TYR A 170 -9.45 -12.78 -1.56
N ASN A 171 -9.30 -13.07 -0.27
CA ASN A 171 -9.55 -12.11 0.80
C ASN A 171 -8.45 -11.02 0.90
N LEU A 172 -8.72 -9.98 1.70
CA LEU A 172 -7.82 -8.84 1.88
C LEU A 172 -6.43 -9.23 2.41
N ASN A 173 -6.33 -10.27 3.25
CA ASN A 173 -5.02 -10.73 3.76
C ASN A 173 -4.17 -11.37 2.65
N ALA A 174 -4.80 -12.09 1.73
CA ALA A 174 -4.12 -12.68 0.59
C ALA A 174 -3.65 -11.58 -0.37
N GLN A 175 -4.51 -10.60 -0.67
CA GLN A 175 -4.15 -9.43 -1.48
C GLN A 175 -2.99 -8.62 -0.88
N ALA A 176 -3.00 -8.41 0.45
CA ALA A 176 -1.92 -7.75 1.18
C ALA A 176 -0.58 -8.51 1.11
N MET A 177 -0.63 -9.84 1.24
CA MET A 177 0.54 -10.71 1.12
C MET A 177 1.15 -10.59 -0.29
N ASP A 178 0.31 -10.70 -1.33
CA ASP A 178 0.76 -10.67 -2.72
C ASP A 178 1.39 -9.31 -3.05
N ALA A 179 0.77 -8.20 -2.63
CA ALA A 179 1.34 -6.86 -2.78
C ALA A 179 2.71 -6.72 -2.11
N THR A 180 2.87 -7.25 -0.89
CA THR A 180 4.16 -7.22 -0.17
C THR A 180 5.22 -8.05 -0.91
N VAL A 181 4.86 -9.24 -1.38
CA VAL A 181 5.76 -10.14 -2.12
C VAL A 181 6.20 -9.49 -3.44
N GLU A 182 5.27 -8.86 -4.17
CA GLU A 182 5.54 -8.17 -5.42
C GLU A 182 6.49 -6.98 -5.24
N LEU A 183 6.32 -6.19 -4.17
CA LEU A 183 7.23 -5.09 -3.86
C LEU A 183 8.65 -5.60 -3.56
N ILE A 184 8.79 -6.61 -2.71
CA ILE A 184 10.09 -7.20 -2.38
C ILE A 184 10.77 -7.77 -3.64
N ARG A 185 10.03 -8.54 -4.45
CA ARG A 185 10.54 -9.08 -5.73
C ARG A 185 10.95 -7.97 -6.68
N GLY A 186 10.11 -6.96 -6.86
CA GLY A 186 10.40 -5.84 -7.75
C GLY A 186 11.66 -5.07 -7.35
N VAL A 187 11.96 -4.95 -6.06
CA VAL A 187 13.23 -4.35 -5.60
C VAL A 187 14.43 -5.24 -5.95
N ILE A 188 14.32 -6.56 -5.72
CA ILE A 188 15.38 -7.53 -6.03
C ILE A 188 15.65 -7.59 -7.55
N ASP A 189 14.60 -7.65 -8.36
CA ASP A 189 14.69 -7.76 -9.83
C ASP A 189 15.38 -6.54 -10.46
N ARG A 190 15.34 -5.40 -9.78
CA ARG A 190 16.05 -4.17 -10.18
C ARG A 190 17.52 -4.14 -9.73
N GLY A 191 18.04 -5.24 -9.19
CA GLY A 191 19.46 -5.45 -8.90
C GLY A 191 19.90 -5.08 -7.48
N VAL A 192 18.97 -4.71 -6.60
CA VAL A 192 19.26 -4.35 -5.21
C VAL A 192 19.61 -5.61 -4.40
N ASN A 193 20.71 -5.57 -3.66
CA ASN A 193 21.18 -6.68 -2.82
C ASN A 193 20.48 -6.66 -1.44
N VAL A 194 19.17 -6.94 -1.43
CA VAL A 194 18.37 -7.02 -0.21
C VAL A 194 18.84 -8.20 0.66
N ARG A 195 19.20 -7.91 1.91
CA ARG A 195 19.68 -8.92 2.88
C ARG A 195 18.78 -9.04 4.10
N GLU A 196 18.15 -7.94 4.49
CA GLU A 196 17.25 -7.89 5.64
C GLU A 196 15.94 -7.23 5.23
N VAL A 197 14.82 -7.82 5.66
CA VAL A 197 13.47 -7.30 5.43
C VAL A 197 12.73 -7.24 6.75
N TYR A 198 12.20 -6.07 7.09
CA TYR A 198 11.38 -5.82 8.26
C TYR A 198 9.98 -5.42 7.83
N ILE A 199 8.94 -6.02 8.42
CA ILE A 199 7.56 -5.85 7.95
C ILE A 199 6.64 -5.61 9.15
N ASP A 200 5.80 -4.58 9.07
CA ASP A 200 4.72 -4.39 10.04
C ASP A 200 3.55 -5.35 9.75
N THR A 201 2.91 -5.83 10.82
CA THR A 201 1.69 -6.62 10.69
C THR A 201 0.70 -6.34 11.80
N ILE A 202 -0.58 -6.40 11.43
CA ILE A 202 -1.72 -6.40 12.37
C ILE A 202 -2.04 -7.85 12.82
N GLY A 203 -1.60 -8.85 12.05
CA GLY A 203 -1.95 -10.27 12.20
C GLY A 203 -1.01 -11.08 13.10
N ARG A 204 -1.03 -12.41 12.93
CA ARG A 204 -0.07 -13.34 13.55
C ARG A 204 1.24 -13.32 12.76
N PRO A 205 2.34 -12.77 13.31
CA PRO A 205 3.58 -12.61 12.57
C PRO A 205 4.18 -13.94 12.08
N GLU A 206 4.01 -15.02 12.84
CA GLU A 206 4.70 -16.29 12.62
C GLU A 206 4.29 -16.95 11.29
N THR A 207 2.98 -16.94 11.00
CA THR A 207 2.46 -17.51 9.75
C THR A 207 2.84 -16.67 8.53
N TYR A 208 2.91 -15.35 8.72
CA TYR A 208 3.32 -14.42 7.66
C TYR A 208 4.81 -14.60 7.36
N GLN A 209 5.65 -14.55 8.40
CA GLN A 209 7.09 -14.69 8.29
C GLN A 209 7.47 -16.03 7.63
N ALA A 210 6.93 -17.15 8.09
CA ALA A 210 7.24 -18.46 7.52
C ALA A 210 6.89 -18.57 6.02
N LYS A 211 5.81 -17.91 5.58
CA LYS A 211 5.45 -17.85 4.15
C LYS A 211 6.47 -17.05 3.36
N LEU A 212 6.91 -15.89 3.87
CA LEU A 212 7.88 -15.04 3.21
C LEU A 212 9.28 -15.66 3.18
N GLU A 213 9.74 -16.25 4.27
CA GLU A 213 11.03 -16.96 4.34
C GLU A 213 11.09 -18.10 3.31
N ARG A 214 9.97 -18.80 3.08
CA ARG A 214 9.88 -19.82 2.03
C ARG A 214 10.00 -19.23 0.62
N LEU A 215 9.47 -18.02 0.40
CA LEU A 215 9.55 -17.33 -0.89
C LEU A 215 10.92 -16.68 -1.12
N PHE A 216 11.63 -16.32 -0.06
CA PHE A 216 12.90 -15.59 -0.09
C PHE A 216 13.96 -16.24 0.83
N PRO A 217 14.39 -17.48 0.56
CA PRO A 217 15.24 -18.27 1.48
C PRO A 217 16.65 -17.70 1.73
N GLY A 218 17.08 -16.70 0.95
CA GLY A 218 18.39 -16.04 1.10
C GLY A 218 18.35 -14.70 1.82
N ILE A 219 17.19 -14.29 2.35
CA ILE A 219 16.95 -12.99 2.97
C ILE A 219 16.54 -13.23 4.43
N SER A 220 17.10 -12.46 5.36
CA SER A 220 16.65 -12.44 6.75
C SER A 220 15.35 -11.66 6.84
N ILE A 221 14.24 -12.32 7.17
CA ILE A 221 12.91 -11.69 7.23
C ILE A 221 12.43 -11.66 8.67
N THR A 222 12.04 -10.48 9.14
CA THR A 222 11.43 -10.28 10.45
C THR A 222 10.06 -9.62 10.27
N VAL A 223 9.00 -10.31 10.69
CA VAL A 223 7.66 -9.73 10.75
C VAL A 223 7.35 -9.43 12.22
N ALA A 224 6.98 -8.19 12.52
CA ALA A 224 6.68 -7.78 13.89
C ALA A 224 5.43 -6.91 13.93
N LYS A 225 4.78 -6.86 15.10
CA LYS A 225 3.72 -5.88 15.36
C LYS A 225 4.35 -4.56 15.78
N LYS A 226 3.82 -3.43 15.30
CA LYS A 226 4.37 -2.09 15.56
C LYS A 226 5.83 -2.00 15.09
N ALA A 227 6.13 -2.63 13.96
CA ALA A 227 7.48 -2.66 13.41
C ALA A 227 7.95 -1.25 13.01
N ASP A 228 7.02 -0.36 12.68
CA ASP A 228 7.25 1.07 12.43
C ASP A 228 7.85 1.79 13.65
N SER A 229 7.49 1.42 14.87
CA SER A 229 8.10 1.97 16.10
C SER A 229 9.43 1.29 16.46
N LEU A 230 9.77 0.16 15.84
CA LEU A 230 10.95 -0.66 16.18
C LEU A 230 12.09 -0.48 15.18
N TYR A 231 11.77 -0.32 13.90
CA TYR A 231 12.71 -0.33 12.80
C TYR A 231 12.56 0.97 11.98
N PRO A 232 13.58 1.85 11.93
CA PRO A 232 13.49 3.13 11.21
C PRO A 232 13.13 2.98 9.72
N VAL A 233 13.57 1.88 9.09
CA VAL A 233 13.24 1.55 7.70
C VAL A 233 11.73 1.30 7.50
N VAL A 234 11.06 0.72 8.50
CA VAL A 234 9.60 0.50 8.48
C VAL A 234 8.87 1.81 8.77
N SER A 235 9.40 2.66 9.67
CA SER A 235 8.89 4.03 9.85
C SER A 235 8.95 4.86 8.55
N ALA A 236 10.04 4.72 7.77
CA ALA A 236 10.14 5.37 6.47
C ALA A 236 9.10 4.83 5.47
N ALA A 237 8.91 3.51 5.39
CA ALA A 237 7.85 2.90 4.57
C ALA A 237 6.45 3.38 4.99
N SER A 238 6.20 3.49 6.29
CA SER A 238 4.98 4.02 6.90
C SER A 238 4.66 5.44 6.43
N VAL A 239 5.67 6.32 6.39
CA VAL A 239 5.54 7.69 5.87
C VAL A 239 5.14 7.66 4.39
N VAL A 240 5.84 6.88 3.56
CA VAL A 240 5.57 6.77 2.12
C VAL A 240 4.14 6.28 1.87
N ALA A 241 3.70 5.22 2.58
CA ALA A 241 2.36 4.67 2.43
C ALA A 241 1.27 5.70 2.83
N LYS A 242 1.43 6.34 3.99
CA LYS A 242 0.42 7.25 4.54
C LYS A 242 0.30 8.53 3.72
N VAL A 243 1.44 9.14 3.32
CA VAL A 243 1.41 10.34 2.47
C VAL A 243 0.83 10.03 1.09
N THR A 244 1.24 8.91 0.47
CA THR A 244 0.69 8.51 -0.83
C THR A 244 -0.82 8.28 -0.75
N ARG A 245 -1.30 7.59 0.29
CA ARG A 245 -2.74 7.32 0.50
C ARG A 245 -3.54 8.60 0.76
N ASP A 246 -3.03 9.50 1.60
CA ASP A 246 -3.71 10.76 1.94
C ASP A 246 -3.78 11.69 0.72
N VAL A 247 -2.72 11.79 -0.10
CA VAL A 247 -2.72 12.57 -1.35
C VAL A 247 -3.60 11.92 -2.42
N ALA A 248 -3.57 10.58 -2.56
CA ALA A 248 -4.44 9.87 -3.50
C ALA A 248 -5.93 10.09 -3.19
N LEU A 249 -6.30 10.12 -1.90
CA LEU A 249 -7.65 10.50 -1.48
C LEU A 249 -7.97 11.95 -1.85
N GLY A 250 -7.04 12.89 -1.67
CA GLY A 250 -7.22 14.27 -2.13
C GLY A 250 -7.52 14.35 -3.62
N VAL A 251 -6.75 13.63 -4.45
CA VAL A 251 -6.96 13.60 -5.90
C VAL A 251 -8.31 13.01 -6.30
N LEU A 252 -8.76 11.95 -5.62
CA LEU A 252 -10.08 11.36 -5.85
C LEU A 252 -11.20 12.34 -5.45
N TRP A 253 -11.02 13.07 -4.35
CA TRP A 253 -11.97 14.09 -3.89
C TRP A 253 -12.08 15.24 -4.89
N ASP A 254 -10.94 15.77 -5.34
CA ASP A 254 -10.91 16.86 -6.31
C ASP A 254 -11.64 16.45 -7.60
N ASN A 255 -11.47 15.20 -8.04
CA ASN A 255 -12.18 14.66 -9.19
C ASN A 255 -13.70 14.56 -8.96
N GLU A 256 -14.15 14.17 -7.77
CA GLU A 256 -15.58 14.16 -7.43
C GLU A 256 -16.18 15.57 -7.52
N VAL A 257 -15.51 16.57 -6.93
CA VAL A 257 -15.95 17.97 -6.99
C VAL A 257 -15.97 18.49 -8.43
N LEU A 258 -15.01 18.06 -9.26
CA LEU A 258 -15.00 18.40 -10.69
C LEU A 258 -16.20 17.81 -11.42
N LEU A 259 -16.53 16.54 -11.18
CA LEU A 259 -17.67 15.88 -11.80
C LEU A 259 -19.00 16.53 -11.36
N GLU A 260 -19.17 16.87 -10.08
CA GLU A 260 -20.35 17.59 -9.57
C GLU A 260 -20.52 18.94 -10.31
N LYS A 261 -19.44 19.73 -10.45
CA LYS A 261 -19.48 21.02 -11.16
C LYS A 261 -19.76 20.88 -12.65
N MET A 262 -19.27 19.83 -13.29
CA MET A 262 -19.52 19.55 -14.71
C MET A 262 -20.98 19.13 -14.96
N ASP A 263 -21.65 18.49 -14.00
CA ASP A 263 -23.08 18.15 -14.11
C ASP A 263 -23.97 19.39 -13.89
N GLU A 264 -23.54 20.33 -13.04
CA GLU A 264 -24.24 21.61 -12.80
C GLU A 264 -24.04 22.63 -13.94
N GLY A 265 -22.85 22.66 -14.55
CA GLY A 265 -22.51 23.52 -15.67
C GLY A 265 -22.80 22.83 -17.01
N ASN A 266 -23.92 23.16 -17.65
CA ASN A 266 -24.39 22.57 -18.92
C ASN A 266 -23.50 22.89 -20.16
N ASP A 267 -22.19 23.00 -20.01
CA ASP A 267 -21.22 23.25 -21.07
C ASP A 267 -20.06 22.23 -21.01
N GLY A 268 -20.25 21.08 -21.65
CA GLY A 268 -19.27 19.98 -21.72
C GLY A 268 -18.09 20.24 -22.68
N GLY A 269 -17.73 21.52 -22.92
CA GLY A 269 -16.59 21.91 -23.73
C GLY A 269 -15.25 21.80 -22.99
N GLU A 270 -14.15 21.68 -23.74
CA GLU A 270 -12.78 21.68 -23.18
C GLU A 270 -12.49 22.93 -22.35
N GLU A 271 -13.04 24.09 -22.71
CA GLU A 271 -12.86 25.35 -21.98
C GLU A 271 -13.53 25.32 -20.59
N GLY A 272 -14.74 24.76 -20.49
CA GLY A 272 -15.45 24.61 -19.21
C GLY A 272 -14.74 23.65 -18.24
N LYS A 273 -14.06 22.62 -18.76
CA LYS A 273 -13.23 21.71 -17.96
C LYS A 273 -12.01 22.40 -17.37
N VAL A 274 -11.29 23.22 -18.16
CA VAL A 274 -10.10 23.93 -17.68
C VAL A 274 -10.46 24.96 -16.60
N GLU A 275 -11.58 25.67 -16.77
CA GLU A 275 -12.08 26.61 -15.76
C GLU A 275 -12.50 25.90 -14.47
N ALA A 276 -13.19 24.76 -14.56
CA ALA A 276 -13.58 23.95 -13.41
C ALA A 276 -12.36 23.40 -12.66
N GLU A 277 -11.35 22.88 -13.39
CA GLU A 277 -10.08 22.41 -12.84
C GLU A 277 -9.34 23.51 -12.06
N ALA A 278 -9.23 24.71 -12.65
CA ALA A 278 -8.61 25.86 -11.99
C ALA A 278 -9.36 26.27 -10.70
N GLN A 279 -10.69 26.20 -10.70
CA GLN A 279 -11.49 26.53 -9.52
C GLN A 279 -11.35 25.50 -8.39
N VAL A 280 -11.30 24.20 -8.71
CA VAL A 280 -11.11 23.15 -7.69
C VAL A 280 -9.72 23.22 -7.08
N GLN A 281 -8.70 23.48 -7.90
CA GLN A 281 -7.32 23.61 -7.43
C GLN A 281 -7.10 24.88 -6.57
N ALA A 282 -7.93 25.91 -6.76
CA ALA A 282 -7.92 27.12 -5.94
C ALA A 282 -8.62 26.97 -4.58
N THR A 283 -9.50 25.98 -4.41
CA THR A 283 -10.21 25.71 -3.15
C THR A 283 -9.46 24.68 -2.33
N VAL A 284 -8.59 25.12 -1.42
CA VAL A 284 -7.98 24.24 -0.41
C VAL A 284 -8.99 24.05 0.74
N SER A 285 -9.90 23.10 0.60
CA SER A 285 -10.78 22.65 1.69
C SER A 285 -10.53 21.19 2.03
N GLU A 286 -10.66 20.84 3.31
CA GLU A 286 -10.66 19.43 3.71
C GLU A 286 -11.78 18.68 2.99
N PRO A 287 -11.56 17.43 2.53
CA PRO A 287 -12.59 16.65 1.87
C PRO A 287 -13.83 16.49 2.75
N GLU A 288 -15.01 16.86 2.24
CA GLU A 288 -16.24 16.78 3.02
C GLU A 288 -16.63 15.34 3.37
N TRP A 289 -16.15 14.35 2.58
CA TRP A 289 -16.34 12.92 2.88
C TRP A 289 -15.57 12.42 4.11
N GLY A 290 -14.82 13.29 4.78
CA GLY A 290 -14.11 12.99 6.02
C GLY A 290 -12.93 12.03 5.84
N SER A 291 -12.68 11.20 6.87
CA SER A 291 -11.50 10.33 6.95
C SER A 291 -11.53 9.08 6.05
N GLY A 292 -12.68 8.79 5.44
CA GLY A 292 -12.94 7.57 4.69
C GLY A 292 -13.22 6.33 5.56
N TYR A 293 -13.20 6.44 6.89
CA TYR A 293 -13.54 5.32 7.78
C TYR A 293 -15.04 5.25 8.05
N PRO A 294 -15.62 4.03 8.13
CA PRO A 294 -17.04 3.87 8.48
C PRO A 294 -17.43 4.43 9.85
N SER A 295 -16.47 4.59 10.77
CA SER A 295 -16.69 5.20 12.08
C SER A 295 -16.85 6.72 12.04
N ASP A 296 -16.53 7.36 10.92
CA ASP A 296 -16.66 8.80 10.74
C ASP A 296 -18.06 9.17 10.23
N ALA A 297 -18.74 10.04 10.97
CA ALA A 297 -20.08 10.52 10.63
C ALA A 297 -20.10 11.28 9.29
N ARG A 298 -19.01 11.98 8.93
CA ARG A 298 -18.90 12.67 7.62
C ARG A 298 -18.85 11.66 6.48
N CYS A 299 -18.04 10.61 6.63
CA CYS A 299 -17.91 9.54 5.63
C CYS A 299 -19.23 8.80 5.40
N THR A 300 -19.90 8.39 6.47
CA THR A 300 -21.20 7.69 6.34
C THR A 300 -22.31 8.58 5.80
N SER A 301 -22.28 9.88 6.09
CA SER A 301 -23.23 10.85 5.52
C SER A 301 -22.96 11.07 4.02
N TRP A 302 -21.70 11.21 3.64
CA TRP A 302 -21.29 11.34 2.24
C TRP A 302 -21.68 10.10 1.42
N LEU A 303 -21.40 8.89 1.93
CA LEU A 303 -21.79 7.64 1.25
C LEU A 303 -23.29 7.59 0.97
N LYS A 304 -24.14 7.99 1.91
CA LYS A 304 -25.60 8.02 1.72
C LYS A 304 -26.04 9.07 0.70
N ARG A 305 -25.39 10.25 0.70
CA ARG A 305 -25.72 11.36 -0.20
C ARG A 305 -25.32 11.04 -1.65
N ASN A 306 -24.15 10.44 -1.85
CA ASN A 306 -23.54 10.25 -3.17
C ASN A 306 -23.66 8.82 -3.70
N MET A 307 -24.65 8.06 -3.21
CA MET A 307 -24.95 6.74 -3.76
C MET A 307 -25.90 6.87 -4.95
N HIS A 308 -25.42 6.57 -6.15
CA HIS A 308 -26.23 6.47 -7.35
C HIS A 308 -27.17 5.25 -7.24
N PRO A 309 -28.47 5.38 -7.57
CA PRO A 309 -29.48 4.33 -7.34
C PRO A 309 -29.22 3.03 -8.13
N VAL A 310 -28.56 3.12 -9.29
CA VAL A 310 -28.18 1.96 -10.11
C VAL A 310 -26.73 1.52 -9.88
N PHE A 311 -25.75 2.42 -10.06
CA PHE A 311 -24.33 2.10 -10.04
C PHE A 311 -23.66 2.11 -8.66
N GLY A 312 -24.30 2.65 -7.61
CA GLY A 312 -23.67 2.85 -6.31
C GLY A 312 -22.71 4.03 -6.34
N TRP A 313 -21.43 3.81 -6.04
CA TRP A 313 -20.39 4.86 -5.97
C TRP A 313 -19.35 4.72 -7.08
N GLY A 314 -18.43 5.68 -7.13
CA GLY A 314 -17.32 5.69 -8.06
C GLY A 314 -16.14 4.80 -7.64
N PRO A 315 -14.99 4.96 -8.32
CA PRO A 315 -13.77 4.15 -8.10
C PRO A 315 -13.15 4.33 -6.71
N GLU A 316 -13.56 5.33 -5.96
CA GLU A 316 -13.15 5.61 -4.58
C GLU A 316 -13.73 4.64 -3.55
N CYS A 317 -14.88 4.00 -3.82
CA CYS A 317 -15.61 3.23 -2.81
C CYS A 317 -15.29 1.73 -2.84
N ARG A 318 -15.10 1.14 -1.65
CA ARG A 318 -14.91 -0.31 -1.47
C ARG A 318 -16.24 -1.01 -1.24
N PHE A 319 -16.83 -1.54 -2.30
CA PHE A 319 -18.08 -2.29 -2.27
C PHE A 319 -18.02 -3.56 -1.40
N SER A 320 -16.85 -4.13 -1.15
CA SER A 320 -16.69 -5.30 -0.28
C SER A 320 -16.80 -5.00 1.22
N TRP A 321 -16.87 -3.73 1.63
CA TRP A 321 -17.01 -3.37 3.04
C TRP A 321 -18.46 -3.53 3.49
N GLY A 322 -18.65 -4.03 4.73
CA GLY A 322 -19.97 -4.23 5.32
C GLY A 322 -20.86 -2.99 5.24
N THR A 323 -20.30 -1.81 5.54
CA THR A 323 -21.05 -0.54 5.46
C THR A 323 -21.58 -0.22 4.06
N ALA A 324 -20.80 -0.48 3.01
CA ALA A 324 -21.23 -0.26 1.63
C ALA A 324 -22.28 -1.31 1.22
N LYS A 325 -22.06 -2.57 1.59
CA LYS A 325 -23.01 -3.67 1.36
C LYS A 325 -24.36 -3.41 2.01
N ASP A 326 -24.37 -3.03 3.29
CA ASP A 326 -25.60 -2.74 4.04
C ASP A 326 -26.41 -1.60 3.39
N MET A 327 -25.74 -0.59 2.84
CA MET A 327 -26.40 0.53 2.14
C MET A 327 -26.98 0.12 0.79
N LEU A 328 -26.31 -0.76 0.04
CA LEU A 328 -26.83 -1.30 -1.24
C LEU A 328 -28.02 -2.25 -1.03
N GLU A 329 -28.03 -2.99 0.08
CA GLU A 329 -29.12 -3.92 0.43
C GLU A 329 -30.30 -3.22 1.12
N ALA A 330 -30.10 -1.99 1.61
CA ALA A 330 -31.13 -1.22 2.29
C ALA A 330 -32.33 -0.93 1.37
N LYS A 331 -33.53 -1.24 1.88
CA LYS A 331 -34.78 -1.11 1.13
C LYS A 331 -35.02 0.35 0.71
N GLY A 332 -35.13 0.56 -0.60
CA GLY A 332 -35.46 1.86 -1.19
C GLY A 332 -34.27 2.79 -1.37
N MET A 333 -33.04 2.34 -1.11
CA MET A 333 -31.83 3.14 -1.33
C MET A 333 -31.16 2.84 -2.68
N ALA A 334 -31.01 1.56 -3.04
CA ALA A 334 -30.43 1.14 -4.32
C ALA A 334 -31.33 0.14 -5.05
N ALA A 335 -31.14 0.04 -6.37
CA ALA A 335 -31.77 -0.96 -7.21
C ALA A 335 -31.24 -2.35 -6.83
N LYS A 336 -32.15 -3.33 -6.72
CA LYS A 336 -31.76 -4.72 -6.43
C LYS A 336 -31.14 -5.35 -7.66
N VAL A 337 -29.93 -5.90 -7.49
CA VAL A 337 -29.22 -6.63 -8.53
C VAL A 337 -29.26 -8.12 -8.20
N GLY A 338 -29.81 -8.92 -9.12
CA GLY A 338 -29.74 -10.37 -9.05
C GLY A 338 -28.49 -10.86 -9.76
N TRP A 339 -27.53 -11.38 -9.00
CA TRP A 339 -26.34 -12.04 -9.56
C TRP A 339 -26.68 -13.50 -9.86
N PRO A 340 -26.15 -14.09 -10.96
CA PRO A 340 -26.29 -15.52 -11.19
C PRO A 340 -25.60 -16.26 -10.05
N ALA A 341 -26.39 -16.91 -9.19
CA ALA A 341 -25.86 -17.77 -8.14
C ALA A 341 -25.05 -18.89 -8.82
N GLY A 342 -23.80 -19.08 -8.41
CA GLY A 342 -23.07 -20.27 -8.82
C GLY A 342 -23.62 -21.44 -8.02
N ASP A 343 -24.53 -22.24 -8.59
CA ASP A 343 -25.01 -23.59 -8.22
C ASP A 343 -25.06 -24.01 -6.72
N GLU A 344 -25.09 -23.07 -5.77
CA GLU A 344 -24.98 -23.35 -4.33
C GLU A 344 -26.19 -22.85 -3.53
N GLU A 345 -27.12 -22.11 -4.15
CA GLU A 345 -28.40 -21.79 -3.51
C GLU A 345 -29.42 -22.94 -3.59
N GLU A 346 -29.10 -24.05 -4.26
CA GLU A 346 -29.86 -25.31 -4.17
C GLU A 346 -29.05 -26.40 -3.48
N GLY A 347 -28.90 -26.31 -2.15
CA GLY A 347 -28.93 -27.45 -1.22
C GLY A 347 -28.13 -28.73 -1.50
N ASN A 348 -27.15 -28.74 -2.39
CA ASN A 348 -26.39 -29.94 -2.74
C ASN A 348 -25.00 -29.87 -2.11
N PHE A 349 -24.91 -30.37 -0.88
CA PHE A 349 -23.63 -30.74 -0.28
C PHE A 349 -22.85 -31.60 -1.29
N ARG A 350 -21.65 -31.18 -1.66
CA ARG A 350 -20.83 -31.96 -2.59
C ARG A 350 -20.28 -33.16 -1.82
N VAL A 351 -20.24 -34.32 -2.45
CA VAL A 351 -19.65 -35.54 -1.87
C VAL A 351 -18.19 -35.33 -1.43
N SER A 352 -17.47 -34.38 -2.05
CA SER A 352 -16.12 -33.95 -1.65
C SER A 352 -16.04 -33.33 -0.25
N ASP A 353 -17.15 -32.78 0.25
CA ASP A 353 -17.21 -32.09 1.54
C ASP A 353 -17.18 -33.13 2.69
N TYR A 354 -17.71 -34.33 2.46
CA TYR A 354 -17.60 -35.47 3.39
C TYR A 354 -16.15 -35.96 3.57
N PHE A 355 -15.30 -35.76 2.56
CA PHE A 355 -13.90 -36.17 2.58
C PHE A 355 -12.93 -35.08 3.05
N SER A 356 -13.40 -33.83 3.13
CA SER A 356 -12.56 -32.66 3.46
C SER A 356 -12.63 -32.23 4.93
N ALA A 357 -13.50 -32.84 5.73
CA ALA A 357 -13.51 -32.64 7.18
C ALA A 357 -12.27 -33.30 7.82
N LYS A 358 -11.20 -32.51 7.94
CA LYS A 358 -10.03 -32.85 8.77
C LYS A 358 -10.39 -32.71 10.25
N GLN A 359 -10.33 -33.86 10.93
CA GLN A 359 -9.64 -34.10 12.20
C GLN A 359 -9.38 -32.86 13.08
N ASP A 360 -10.36 -32.50 13.90
CA ASP A 360 -10.14 -31.94 15.23
C ASP A 360 -11.07 -32.71 16.18
N ASP A 361 -10.49 -33.16 17.29
CA ASP A 361 -11.11 -34.01 18.31
C ASP A 361 -12.23 -33.28 19.08
N ASP A 362 -13.13 -34.10 19.65
CA ASP A 362 -14.16 -33.80 20.65
C ASP A 362 -15.44 -33.09 20.16
N GLU A 363 -16.39 -33.89 19.66
CA GLU A 363 -17.75 -33.98 20.25
C GLU A 363 -18.51 -35.16 19.59
N GLU A 364 -19.02 -36.07 20.42
CA GLU A 364 -19.87 -37.20 20.01
C GLU A 364 -21.13 -36.69 19.29
N GLN A 365 -21.16 -36.82 17.95
CA GLN A 365 -22.41 -36.88 17.20
C GLN A 365 -22.62 -38.29 16.68
N ASP A 366 -23.60 -38.93 17.30
CA ASP A 366 -24.13 -40.28 17.08
C ASP A 366 -24.81 -40.40 15.70
N GLY A 367 -24.03 -40.31 14.61
CA GLY A 367 -24.58 -40.23 13.25
C GLY A 367 -23.68 -40.63 12.09
N ASP A 368 -22.55 -41.30 12.32
CA ASP A 368 -21.68 -41.72 11.21
C ASP A 368 -21.27 -43.21 11.28
N GLU A 369 -22.27 -44.09 11.19
CA GLU A 369 -22.07 -45.54 11.09
C GLU A 369 -21.41 -45.97 9.76
N LEU A 370 -21.42 -45.10 8.73
CA LEU A 370 -20.85 -45.41 7.41
C LEU A 370 -19.33 -45.23 7.36
N ARG A 371 -18.75 -44.28 8.10
CA ARG A 371 -17.29 -44.12 8.24
C ARG A 371 -16.62 -45.33 8.90
N GLY A 372 -17.32 -46.06 9.77
CA GLY A 372 -16.77 -47.23 10.45
C GLY A 372 -16.60 -48.47 9.57
N TRP A 373 -17.34 -48.55 8.47
CA TRP A 373 -17.52 -49.81 7.73
C TRP A 373 -16.67 -49.92 6.45
N PHE A 374 -16.36 -48.80 5.80
CA PHE A 374 -15.68 -48.83 4.50
C PHE A 374 -14.16 -49.06 4.67
N GLY A 375 -13.68 -50.24 4.27
CA GLY A 375 -12.25 -50.58 4.19
C GLY A 375 -11.64 -51.29 5.40
N ARG A 376 -12.42 -51.66 6.43
CA ARG A 376 -11.95 -52.57 7.48
C ARG A 376 -12.04 -54.02 7.02
N SER A 377 -10.95 -54.79 7.14
CA SER A 377 -11.00 -56.22 6.88
C SER A 377 -11.85 -56.90 7.95
N VAL A 378 -12.94 -57.55 7.56
CA VAL A 378 -13.75 -58.38 8.45
C VAL A 378 -12.92 -59.63 8.77
N GLY A 379 -12.54 -59.82 10.04
CA GLY A 379 -11.85 -61.04 10.48
C GLY A 379 -12.77 -62.26 10.36
N ALA A 380 -12.19 -63.45 10.21
CA ALA A 380 -12.91 -64.72 10.04
C ALA A 380 -13.78 -65.15 11.23
N GLU A 381 -13.93 -64.30 12.25
CA GLU A 381 -14.71 -64.57 13.47
C GLU A 381 -16.19 -64.19 13.31
N VAL A 382 -16.60 -63.73 12.11
CA VAL A 382 -17.99 -63.39 11.75
C VAL A 382 -18.63 -64.47 10.86
N PHE A 383 -17.96 -65.61 10.63
CA PHE A 383 -18.50 -66.76 9.89
C PHE A 383 -18.73 -67.98 10.77
#